data_AF-B7G7K1-F1
#
_entry.id   AF-B7G7K1-F1
#
_cell.length_a   1.000
_cell.length_b   1.000
_cell.length_c   1.000
_cell.angle_alpha   90.00
_cell.angle_beta   90.00
_cell.angle_gamma   90.00
#
_symmetry.space_group_name_H-M   'P 1'
#
loop_
_entity.id
_entity.type
_entity.pdbx_description
1 polymer ?
#
loop_
_entity_poly.entity_id
_entity_poly.type
_entity_poly.pdbx_seq_one_letter_code
_entity_poly.pdbx_strand_id
1 'polypeptide(L)'
;LPYFPFKGIPRFYDIGGFLYEPKVFQKIVDVFVDRYREIGVDVIAGLDARGFVLGPPIALALNKPFIMMRKKGKMPNSVSSDDYTTEYGNRQGLTVQKDKIQKNHRVLIIDDLVATGGTLGSAVSLVKMLGGVVVECACVVEL
;
A
#
# COMPACT_ATOMS: atom_id res chain seq x y z
N LEU A 1 -8.80 9.05 -16.90
CA LEU A 1 -8.51 9.88 -15.71
C LEU A 1 -8.01 11.23 -16.19
N PRO A 2 -8.78 12.33 -16.04
CA PRO A 2 -8.25 13.67 -16.33
C PRO A 2 -7.24 14.07 -15.25
N TYR A 3 -6.11 14.63 -15.66
CA TYR A 3 -5.11 15.21 -14.76
C TYR A 3 -5.66 16.50 -14.13
N PHE A 4 -5.43 16.69 -12.82
CA PHE A 4 -5.71 17.95 -12.14
C PHE A 4 -4.43 18.55 -11.53
N PRO A 5 -4.12 19.85 -11.72
CA PRO A 5 -3.05 20.51 -10.97
C PRO A 5 -3.51 20.71 -9.52
N PHE A 6 -2.95 19.94 -8.59
CA PHE A 6 -3.26 20.10 -7.16
C PHE A 6 -2.03 20.59 -6.39
N LYS A 7 -2.13 21.73 -5.71
CA LYS A 7 -1.10 22.28 -4.80
C LYS A 7 0.33 22.27 -5.37
N GLY A 8 0.50 22.73 -6.61
CA GLY A 8 1.82 22.81 -7.26
C GLY A 8 2.37 21.47 -7.78
N ILE A 9 1.58 20.40 -7.76
CA ILE A 9 1.95 19.10 -8.35
C ILE A 9 1.67 19.15 -9.87
N PRO A 10 2.68 18.89 -10.73
CA PRO A 10 2.52 18.96 -12.19
C PRO A 10 1.52 17.97 -12.78
N ARG A 11 1.32 16.83 -12.11
CA ARG A 11 0.31 15.81 -12.46
C ARG A 11 -0.28 15.15 -11.22
N PHE A 12 -1.56 15.37 -10.93
CA PHE A 12 -2.31 14.62 -9.92
C PHE A 12 -3.29 13.66 -10.58
N TYR A 13 -3.21 12.38 -10.18
CA TYR A 13 -4.13 11.33 -10.59
C TYR A 13 -5.15 11.13 -9.47
N ASP A 14 -6.37 11.61 -9.73
CA ASP A 14 -7.47 11.45 -8.80
C ASP A 14 -8.17 10.10 -9.00
N ILE A 15 -7.98 9.20 -8.04
CA ILE A 15 -8.62 7.88 -8.03
C ILE A 15 -10.12 7.95 -7.78
N GLY A 16 -10.65 9.08 -7.26
CA GLY A 16 -12.07 9.28 -6.97
C GLY A 16 -12.98 8.96 -8.16
N GLY A 17 -12.52 9.24 -9.38
CA GLY A 17 -13.28 8.96 -10.59
C GLY A 17 -13.60 7.47 -10.77
N PHE A 18 -12.63 6.57 -10.60
CA PHE A 18 -12.92 5.14 -10.72
C PHE A 18 -13.59 4.56 -9.48
N LEU A 19 -13.39 5.17 -8.30
CA LEU A 19 -14.06 4.76 -7.06
C LEU A 19 -15.55 5.07 -7.09
N TYR A 20 -15.94 6.16 -7.75
CA TYR A 20 -17.34 6.56 -7.91
C TYR A 20 -18.11 5.59 -8.83
N GLU A 21 -17.43 4.98 -9.81
CA GLU A 21 -18.02 4.08 -10.79
C GLU A 21 -17.88 2.60 -10.37
N PRO A 22 -18.91 1.95 -9.78
CA PRO A 22 -18.74 0.66 -9.11
C PRO A 22 -18.25 -0.45 -10.04
N LYS A 23 -18.68 -0.43 -11.31
CA LYS A 23 -18.22 -1.40 -12.32
C LYS A 23 -16.74 -1.24 -12.67
N VAL A 24 -16.22 -0.01 -12.63
CA VAL A 24 -14.80 0.26 -12.89
C VAL A 24 -13.99 -0.14 -11.66
N PHE A 25 -14.45 0.22 -10.46
CA PHE A 25 -13.78 -0.18 -9.23
C PHE A 25 -13.71 -1.71 -9.09
N GLN A 26 -14.81 -2.42 -9.34
CA GLN A 26 -14.82 -3.88 -9.31
C GLN A 26 -13.79 -4.47 -10.29
N LYS A 27 -13.75 -3.98 -11.54
CA LYS A 27 -12.76 -4.43 -12.53
C LYS A 27 -11.32 -4.22 -12.07
N ILE A 28 -11.03 -3.09 -11.40
CA ILE A 28 -9.70 -2.85 -10.84
C ILE A 28 -9.40 -3.92 -9.80
N VAL A 29 -10.29 -4.15 -8.84
CA VAL A 29 -10.11 -5.20 -7.82
C VAL A 29 -9.90 -6.57 -8.47
N ASP A 30 -10.71 -6.94 -9.46
CA ASP A 30 -10.61 -8.22 -10.17
C ASP A 30 -9.22 -8.43 -10.79
N VAL A 31 -8.64 -7.39 -11.40
CA VAL A 31 -7.27 -7.46 -11.97
C VAL A 31 -6.23 -7.80 -10.91
N PHE A 32 -6.30 -7.20 -9.71
CA PHE A 32 -5.40 -7.55 -8.61
C PHE A 32 -5.65 -8.98 -8.12
N VAL A 33 -6.92 -9.34 -7.94
CA VAL A 33 -7.30 -10.67 -7.44
C VAL A 33 -6.80 -11.75 -8.39
N ASP A 34 -7.01 -11.61 -9.68
CA ASP A 34 -6.58 -12.59 -10.68
C ASP A 34 -5.05 -12.70 -10.76
N ARG A 35 -4.34 -11.58 -10.62
CA ARG A 35 -2.86 -11.59 -10.53
C ARG A 35 -2.36 -12.38 -9.33
N TYR A 36 -2.95 -12.19 -8.14
CA TYR A 36 -2.41 -12.71 -6.89
C TYR A 36 -3.03 -14.02 -6.40
N ARG A 37 -4.05 -14.54 -7.08
CA ARG A 37 -4.76 -15.77 -6.72
C ARG A 37 -3.84 -16.97 -6.53
N GLU A 38 -2.83 -17.11 -7.38
CA GLU A 38 -1.94 -18.28 -7.42
C GLU A 38 -0.51 -18.01 -6.94
N ILE A 39 -0.17 -16.74 -6.65
CA ILE A 39 1.18 -16.34 -6.23
C ILE A 39 1.47 -16.74 -4.76
N GLY A 40 0.42 -17.04 -3.99
CA GLY A 40 0.51 -17.41 -2.58
C GLY A 40 0.88 -16.20 -1.72
N VAL A 41 -0.10 -15.36 -1.38
CA VAL A 41 0.06 -14.26 -0.42
C VAL A 41 -0.51 -14.68 0.93
N ASP A 42 0.16 -14.34 2.02
CA ASP A 42 -0.29 -14.62 3.39
C ASP A 42 -1.03 -13.43 4.01
N VAL A 43 -0.62 -12.20 3.67
CA VAL A 43 -1.21 -10.98 4.22
C VAL A 43 -1.12 -9.83 3.21
N ILE A 44 -2.15 -9.00 3.18
CA ILE A 44 -2.21 -7.79 2.35
C ILE A 44 -2.01 -6.57 3.24
N ALA A 45 -1.03 -5.74 2.90
CA ALA A 45 -0.73 -4.49 3.59
C ALA A 45 -1.17 -3.31 2.73
N GLY A 46 -2.06 -2.46 3.23
CA GLY A 46 -2.37 -1.18 2.60
C GLY A 46 -1.54 -0.05 3.18
N LEU A 47 -1.24 0.98 2.38
CA LEU A 47 -0.59 2.20 2.85
C LEU A 47 -1.59 3.35 3.12
N ASP A 48 -1.35 4.10 4.20
CA ASP A 48 -2.22 5.21 4.61
C ASP A 48 -2.15 6.38 3.59
N ALA A 49 -3.25 6.91 3.05
CA ALA A 49 -4.64 6.50 3.26
C ALA A 49 -5.26 5.78 2.06
N ARG A 50 -4.78 6.03 0.84
CA ARG A 50 -5.46 5.61 -0.39
C ARG A 50 -5.26 4.11 -0.67
N GLY A 51 -4.14 3.54 -0.26
CA GLY A 51 -3.98 2.08 -0.19
C GLY A 51 -5.03 1.39 0.69
N PHE A 52 -5.65 2.09 1.65
CA PHE A 52 -6.77 1.53 2.44
C PHE A 52 -8.10 1.50 1.71
N VAL A 53 -8.22 2.16 0.55
CA VAL A 53 -9.42 2.07 -0.27
C VAL A 53 -9.36 0.82 -1.16
N LEU A 54 -8.17 0.45 -1.63
CA LEU A 54 -7.94 -0.67 -2.55
C LEU A 54 -7.59 -1.98 -1.82
N GLY A 55 -6.79 -1.91 -0.76
CA GLY A 55 -6.27 -3.09 -0.06
C GLY A 55 -7.35 -3.98 0.55
N PRO A 56 -8.32 -3.44 1.32
CA PRO A 56 -9.38 -4.25 1.92
C PRO A 56 -10.25 -5.05 0.93
N PRO A 57 -10.79 -4.47 -0.17
CA PRO A 57 -11.57 -5.27 -1.11
C PRO A 57 -10.73 -6.37 -1.79
N ILE A 58 -9.45 -6.12 -2.09
CA ILE A 58 -8.56 -7.16 -2.62
C ILE A 58 -8.33 -8.27 -1.57
N ALA A 59 -8.13 -7.91 -0.30
CA ALA A 59 -7.93 -8.87 0.78
C ALA A 59 -9.16 -9.73 1.04
N LEU A 60 -10.34 -9.12 1.03
CA LEU A 60 -11.61 -9.85 1.14
C LEU A 60 -11.79 -10.83 -0.03
N ALA A 61 -11.56 -10.39 -1.26
CA ALA A 61 -11.72 -11.23 -2.45
C ALA A 61 -10.70 -12.39 -2.51
N LEU A 62 -9.49 -12.21 -2.00
CA LEU A 62 -8.47 -13.27 -1.88
C LEU A 62 -8.60 -14.12 -0.61
N ASN A 63 -9.55 -13.80 0.27
CA ASN A 63 -9.70 -14.39 1.60
C ASN A 63 -8.39 -14.36 2.42
N LYS A 64 -7.77 -13.18 2.49
CA LYS A 64 -6.51 -12.95 3.21
C LYS A 64 -6.67 -11.89 4.31
N PRO A 65 -5.89 -11.99 5.39
CA PRO A 65 -5.75 -10.92 6.37
C PRO A 65 -5.34 -9.60 5.70
N PHE A 66 -5.92 -8.50 6.17
CA PHE A 66 -5.52 -7.14 5.81
C PHE A 66 -4.85 -6.46 7.02
N ILE A 67 -3.76 -5.73 6.76
CA ILE A 67 -3.06 -4.93 7.76
C ILE A 67 -2.87 -3.50 7.26
N MET A 68 -2.98 -2.55 8.18
CA MET A 68 -2.73 -1.14 7.89
C MET A 68 -1.28 -0.78 8.18
N MET A 69 -0.60 -0.16 7.22
CA MET A 69 0.66 0.54 7.45
C MET A 69 0.43 2.04 7.45
N ARG A 70 0.80 2.70 8.56
CA ARG A 70 0.51 4.12 8.80
C ARG A 70 1.77 4.92 9.07
N LYS A 71 1.65 6.24 9.04
CA LYS A 71 2.73 7.11 9.54
C LYS A 71 2.88 6.99 11.06
N LYS A 72 4.07 7.25 11.55
CA LYS A 72 4.40 7.26 12.98
C LYS A 72 3.41 8.10 13.80
N GLY A 73 3.04 7.59 14.98
CA GLY A 73 2.09 8.24 15.90
C GLY A 73 0.61 8.08 15.55
N LYS A 74 0.25 7.38 14.46
CA LYS A 74 -1.16 7.15 14.07
C LYS A 74 -1.74 5.82 14.56
N MET A 75 -0.98 5.04 15.32
CA MET A 75 -1.37 3.69 15.73
C MET A 75 -0.78 3.35 17.10
N PRO A 76 -1.58 2.83 18.05
CA PRO A 76 -1.08 2.33 19.31
C PRO A 76 -0.36 0.97 19.11
N ASN A 77 0.58 0.65 19.98
CA ASN A 77 1.29 -0.64 19.99
C ASN A 77 1.89 -1.04 18.63
N SER A 78 2.53 -0.09 17.95
CA SER A 78 3.13 -0.30 16.63
C SER A 78 4.64 -0.48 16.67
N VAL A 79 5.20 -1.16 15.66
CA VAL A 79 6.63 -1.14 15.29
C VAL A 79 6.79 -0.18 14.11
N SER A 80 7.90 0.56 14.06
CA SER A 80 8.18 1.54 13.00
C SER A 80 9.46 1.21 12.25
N SER A 81 9.50 1.49 10.94
CA SER A 81 10.77 1.59 10.21
C SER A 81 11.54 2.84 10.62
N ASP A 82 12.80 2.90 10.22
CA ASP A 82 13.58 4.12 10.30
C ASP A 82 12.97 5.23 9.43
N ASP A 83 13.26 6.46 9.81
CA ASP A 83 12.97 7.64 9.00
C ASP A 83 13.89 7.65 7.77
N TYR A 84 13.44 8.23 6.66
CA TYR A 84 14.18 8.22 5.40
C TYR A 84 14.23 9.61 4.75
N THR A 85 15.35 9.90 4.09
CA THR A 85 15.55 11.19 3.41
C THR A 85 15.15 11.07 1.94
N THR A 86 14.44 12.08 1.45
CA THR A 86 14.12 12.27 0.02
C THR A 86 14.73 13.57 -0.48
N GLU A 87 14.72 13.80 -1.80
CA GLU A 87 15.11 15.08 -2.40
C GLU A 87 14.28 16.29 -1.89
N TYR A 88 13.07 16.02 -1.40
CA TYR A 88 12.18 17.01 -0.79
C TYR A 88 12.26 17.06 0.74
N GLY A 89 13.31 16.47 1.34
CA GLY A 89 13.57 16.47 2.77
C GLY A 89 13.29 15.15 3.49
N ASN A 90 13.39 15.17 4.82
CA ASN A 90 13.19 14.01 5.68
C ASN A 90 11.71 13.60 5.76
N ARG A 91 11.46 12.29 5.63
CA ARG A 91 10.15 11.66 5.73
C ARG A 91 10.16 10.69 6.91
N GLN A 92 9.03 10.62 7.59
CA GLN A 92 8.84 9.68 8.68
C GLN A 92 8.68 8.27 8.14
N GLY A 93 9.23 7.29 8.86
CA GLY A 93 9.01 5.87 8.59
C GLY A 93 7.55 5.45 8.76
N LEU A 94 7.22 4.31 8.14
CA LEU A 94 5.93 3.65 8.30
C LEU A 94 5.88 2.79 9.56
N THR A 95 4.67 2.52 10.04
CA THR A 95 4.40 1.71 11.21
C THR A 95 3.29 0.71 10.97
N VAL A 96 3.37 -0.42 11.66
CA VAL A 96 2.37 -1.49 11.66
C VAL A 96 2.16 -1.99 13.09
N GLN A 97 0.97 -2.51 13.41
CA GLN A 97 0.72 -3.10 14.73
C GLN A 97 1.71 -4.23 14.99
N LYS A 98 2.16 -4.37 16.25
CA LYS A 98 2.96 -5.51 16.69
C LYS A 98 2.28 -6.83 16.32
N ASP A 99 3.10 -7.83 16.00
CA ASP A 99 2.71 -9.21 15.74
C ASP A 99 1.82 -9.45 14.51
N LYS A 100 1.59 -8.43 13.67
CA LYS A 100 0.81 -8.56 12.42
C LYS A 100 1.62 -9.06 11.23
N ILE A 101 2.94 -8.94 11.30
CA ILE A 101 3.88 -9.53 10.34
C ILE A 101 4.74 -10.50 11.12
N GLN A 102 4.70 -11.77 10.71
CA GLN A 102 5.48 -12.83 11.31
C GLN A 102 6.60 -13.25 10.35
N LYS A 103 7.59 -13.97 10.90
CA LYS A 103 8.68 -14.52 10.10
C LYS A 103 8.13 -15.35 8.93
N ASN A 104 8.68 -15.10 7.74
CA ASN A 104 8.32 -15.73 6.47
C ASN A 104 6.92 -15.39 5.91
N HIS A 105 6.13 -14.51 6.56
CA HIS A 105 4.88 -14.04 5.96
C HIS A 105 5.15 -13.43 4.58
N ARG A 106 4.43 -13.93 3.57
CA ARG A 106 4.45 -13.40 2.20
C ARG A 106 3.49 -12.22 2.13
N VAL A 107 4.03 -11.01 2.13
CA VAL A 107 3.28 -9.75 2.20
C VAL A 107 3.11 -9.13 0.82
N LEU A 108 1.88 -8.85 0.42
CA LEU A 108 1.54 -8.00 -0.72
C LEU A 108 1.29 -6.58 -0.24
N ILE A 109 2.01 -5.60 -0.77
CA ILE A 109 1.86 -4.19 -0.40
C ILE A 109 1.02 -3.50 -1.48
N ILE A 110 -0.09 -2.88 -1.08
CA ILE A 110 -1.03 -2.17 -1.96
C ILE A 110 -0.99 -0.68 -1.66
N ASP A 111 -0.82 0.11 -2.72
CA ASP A 111 -1.08 1.54 -2.70
C ASP A 111 -1.83 1.94 -3.98
N ASP A 112 -2.32 3.17 -4.05
CA ASP A 112 -3.03 3.62 -5.24
C ASP A 112 -2.07 4.08 -6.35
N LEU A 113 -0.95 4.71 -5.98
CA LEU A 113 -0.01 5.31 -6.91
C LEU A 113 1.42 5.22 -6.40
N VAL A 114 2.35 4.91 -7.29
CA VAL A 114 3.79 5.06 -7.05
C VAL A 114 4.34 6.29 -7.78
N ALA A 115 5.07 7.14 -7.05
CA ALA A 115 5.80 8.30 -7.60
C ALA A 115 7.32 8.07 -7.47
N THR A 116 7.94 8.57 -6.39
CA THR A 116 9.38 8.34 -6.13
C THR A 116 9.69 6.97 -5.52
N GLY A 117 8.66 6.19 -5.14
CA GLY A 117 8.82 4.90 -4.47
C GLY A 117 9.25 4.96 -3.00
N GLY A 118 9.56 6.14 -2.44
CA GLY A 118 10.11 6.23 -1.07
C GLY A 118 9.22 5.63 0.02
N THR A 119 7.90 5.84 -0.06
CA THR A 119 6.95 5.27 0.91
C THR A 119 6.84 3.75 0.78
N LEU A 120 6.84 3.23 -0.46
CA LEU A 120 6.92 1.78 -0.70
C LEU A 120 8.24 1.20 -0.19
N GLY A 121 9.36 1.91 -0.35
CA GLY A 121 10.65 1.51 0.18
C GLY A 121 10.64 1.40 1.72
N SER A 122 10.06 2.38 2.42
CA SER A 122 9.87 2.32 3.87
C SER A 122 8.98 1.12 4.27
N ALA A 123 7.93 0.82 3.51
CA ALA A 123 7.07 -0.33 3.75
C ALA A 123 7.84 -1.65 3.58
N VAL A 124 8.61 -1.79 2.50
CA VAL A 124 9.46 -2.96 2.24
C VAL A 124 10.47 -3.17 3.36
N SER A 125 11.14 -2.10 3.80
CA SER A 125 12.09 -2.16 4.91
C SER A 125 11.43 -2.61 6.21
N LEU A 126 10.23 -2.12 6.51
CA LEU A 126 9.46 -2.53 7.68
C LEU A 126 9.10 -4.03 7.63
N VAL A 127 8.61 -4.52 6.48
CA VAL A 127 8.29 -5.94 6.31
C VAL A 127 9.53 -6.82 6.54
N LYS A 128 10.66 -6.45 5.91
CA LYS A 128 11.91 -7.20 6.03
C LYS A 128 12.46 -7.19 7.46
N MET A 129 12.40 -6.04 8.14
CA MET A 129 12.79 -5.91 9.55
C MET A 129 12.02 -6.89 10.45
N LEU A 130 10.72 -7.07 10.18
CA LEU A 130 9.84 -7.98 10.92
C LEU A 130 9.98 -9.45 10.46
N GLY A 131 10.92 -9.74 9.57
CA GLY A 131 11.18 -11.09 9.05
C GLY A 131 10.20 -11.58 7.99
N GLY A 132 9.33 -10.70 7.47
CA GLY A 132 8.45 -11.02 6.35
C GLY A 132 9.16 -10.97 5.00
N VAL A 133 8.53 -11.57 3.99
CA VAL A 133 8.96 -11.57 2.60
C VAL A 133 7.98 -10.72 1.79
N VAL A 134 8.46 -9.66 1.17
CA VAL A 134 7.63 -8.87 0.25
C VAL A 134 7.48 -9.65 -1.06
N VAL A 135 6.24 -9.99 -1.40
CA VAL A 135 5.89 -10.62 -2.69
C VAL A 135 5.99 -9.59 -3.80
N GLU A 136 5.28 -8.47 -3.63
CA GLU A 136 5.24 -7.37 -4.58
C GLU A 136 4.72 -6.09 -3.90
N CYS A 137 5.08 -4.94 -4.47
CA CYS A 137 4.40 -3.67 -4.25
C CYS A 137 3.55 -3.38 -5.49
N ALA A 138 2.24 -3.25 -5.32
CA ALA A 138 1.32 -3.12 -6.43
C ALA A 138 0.51 -1.81 -6.32
N CYS A 139 0.47 -1.07 -7.43
CA CYS A 139 -0.24 0.20 -7.55
C CYS A 139 -1.13 0.22 -8.79
N VAL A 140 -2.17 1.06 -8.77
CA VAL A 140 -3.04 1.28 -9.94
C VAL A 140 -2.37 2.19 -10.96
N VAL A 141 -1.55 3.13 -10.49
CA VAL A 141 -0.89 4.14 -11.32
C VAL A 141 0.61 4.20 -11.01
N GLU A 142 1.41 4.37 -12.06
CA GLU A 142 2.83 4.71 -12.02
C GLU A 142 3.04 6.10 -12.66
N LEU A 143 3.91 6.93 -12.07
CA LEU A 143 4.21 8.30 -12.51
C LEU A 143 5.60 8.46 -13.10
#